data_AF-A0A7S9KPB6-F1
#
_entry.id   AF-A0A7S9KPB6-F1
#
_cell.length_a   1.000
_cell.length_b   1.000
_cell.length_c   1.000
_cell.angle_alpha   90.00
_cell.angle_beta   90.00
_cell.angle_gamma   90.00
#
_symmetry.space_group_name_H-M   'P 1'
#
loop_
_entity.id
_entity.type
_entity.pdbx_description
1 polymer ?
#
loop_
_entity_poly.entity_id
_entity_poly.type
_entity_poly.pdbx_seq_one_letter_code
_entity_poly.pdbx_strand_id
1 'polypeptide(L)'
;MEFTEASTTLTTKSILQVLTRKMVQMQTCLVQPHDEGNRPVISTTHPMPVLTEPFDVLIRVLAVALNPTDYRMPAYHPTPGAILGCDFVGTVVEAGPLADECPPGTRLCGPVHGCNPANPDNGAFAEYLIADSRVLLRVPATWSDVEAAALGGVGWATVALAMEDCLKLAGRPSAPAQLRADGSRIPVLVYGGATATGTMACQILSKSGYHVIATASTTSSALVKSFGASTVIPYTSPSCADTIREETKGSLKNAMDCITSPDSVRCCFGALARAGPRYAGLDYALPEWRTRKAVKVDMPLAYALWGKEVEIRGVYHREADPANLELATRWRHEIQTLLDNGQLRCHPPREIPGKWDGIIEGLEMLKHGRIRGQKVVVRIGSAS
;
A
#
# COMPACT_ATOMS: atom_id res chain seq x y z
N MET A 1 46.60 -31.24 47.94
CA MET A 1 46.04 -30.40 49.02
C MET A 1 46.42 -28.97 48.69
N GLU A 2 45.54 -28.01 48.52
CA GLU A 2 44.09 -27.97 48.66
C GLU A 2 43.63 -26.70 47.90
N PHE A 3 42.62 -26.84 47.05
CA PHE A 3 41.86 -25.72 46.50
C PHE A 3 40.95 -25.22 47.61
N THR A 4 40.88 -23.90 47.84
CA THR A 4 39.79 -23.29 48.59
C THR A 4 39.06 -22.28 47.71
N GLU A 5 37.80 -22.61 47.46
CA GLU A 5 36.77 -21.83 46.81
C GLU A 5 36.44 -20.57 47.64
N ALA A 6 36.27 -19.44 46.97
CA ALA A 6 35.51 -18.31 47.50
C ALA A 6 34.21 -18.19 46.72
N SER A 7 33.15 -18.70 47.35
CA SER A 7 31.75 -18.73 46.91
C SER A 7 31.15 -17.32 46.87
N THR A 8 30.70 -16.87 45.70
CA THR A 8 29.91 -15.65 45.54
C THR A 8 28.43 -16.00 45.74
N THR A 9 27.91 -15.70 46.92
CA THR A 9 26.49 -15.89 47.27
C THR A 9 25.66 -14.80 46.60
N LEU A 10 25.10 -15.10 45.43
CA LEU A 10 24.01 -14.31 44.85
C LEU A 10 22.75 -14.53 45.70
N THR A 11 22.29 -13.48 46.37
CA THR A 11 21.06 -13.53 47.18
C THR A 11 19.83 -13.72 46.29
N THR A 12 18.82 -14.43 46.80
CA THR A 12 17.55 -14.74 46.08
C THR A 12 16.84 -13.49 45.53
N LYS A 13 17.12 -12.30 46.07
CA LYS A 13 16.65 -11.01 45.54
C LYS A 13 17.29 -10.58 44.23
N SER A 14 18.59 -10.86 44.00
CA SER A 14 19.25 -10.53 42.73
C SER A 14 18.81 -11.49 41.61
N ILE A 15 18.53 -12.75 41.97
CA ILE A 15 17.92 -13.73 41.06
C ILE A 15 16.49 -13.30 40.71
N LEU A 16 15.68 -12.78 41.63
CA LEU A 16 14.35 -12.25 41.32
C LEU A 16 14.37 -10.97 40.46
N GLN A 17 15.39 -10.12 40.57
CA GLN A 17 15.57 -8.92 39.74
C GLN A 17 16.13 -9.21 38.34
N VAL A 18 16.85 -10.31 38.17
CA VAL A 18 17.25 -10.82 36.84
C VAL A 18 16.12 -11.68 36.23
N LEU A 19 15.27 -12.28 37.07
CA LEU A 19 14.07 -13.05 36.68
C LEU A 19 12.78 -12.23 36.66
N THR A 20 12.83 -10.90 36.77
CA THR A 20 11.79 -10.04 36.19
C THR A 20 11.90 -10.18 34.67
N ARG A 21 11.44 -11.33 34.17
CA ARG A 21 10.88 -11.49 32.85
C ARG A 21 10.05 -10.23 32.62
N LYS A 22 10.44 -9.37 31.68
CA LYS A 22 9.46 -8.47 31.04
C LYS A 22 8.31 -9.39 30.68
N MET A 23 7.18 -9.31 31.40
CA MET A 23 6.02 -10.07 30.99
C MET A 23 5.77 -9.62 29.55
N VAL A 24 5.79 -10.57 28.62
CA VAL A 24 5.53 -10.28 27.22
C VAL A 24 4.14 -9.66 27.19
N GLN A 25 4.07 -8.37 26.89
CA GLN A 25 2.81 -7.67 26.84
C GLN A 25 2.04 -8.23 25.64
N MET A 26 0.82 -8.71 25.87
CA MET A 26 -0.04 -9.17 24.80
C MET A 26 -0.81 -8.01 24.20
N GLN A 27 -1.22 -8.17 22.95
CA GLN A 27 -2.03 -7.21 22.22
C GLN A 27 -3.21 -7.88 21.52
N THR A 28 -4.17 -7.04 21.14
CA THR A 28 -5.30 -7.41 20.29
C THR A 28 -4.95 -7.23 18.82
N CYS A 29 -5.31 -8.19 17.98
CA CYS A 29 -5.12 -8.13 16.54
C CYS A 29 -6.18 -8.97 15.79
N LEU A 30 -6.25 -8.81 14.48
CA LEU A 30 -6.95 -9.72 13.59
C LEU A 30 -5.95 -10.65 12.90
N VAL A 31 -6.21 -11.96 13.00
CA VAL A 31 -5.41 -13.01 12.37
C VAL A 31 -6.21 -13.81 11.36
N GLN A 32 -5.49 -14.39 10.39
CA GLN A 32 -6.08 -15.38 9.51
C GLN A 32 -6.44 -16.65 10.31
N PRO A 33 -7.67 -17.17 10.20
CA PRO A 33 -8.04 -18.40 10.91
C PRO A 33 -7.23 -19.61 10.42
N HIS A 34 -7.16 -20.64 11.26
CA HIS A 34 -6.65 -21.97 10.87
C HIS A 34 -7.71 -22.82 10.13
N ASP A 35 -8.97 -22.41 10.15
CA ASP A 35 -10.06 -23.11 9.48
C ASP A 35 -10.35 -22.55 8.06
N GLU A 36 -11.11 -23.30 7.28
CA GLU A 36 -11.38 -23.01 5.86
C GLU A 36 -12.24 -21.76 5.62
N GLY A 37 -12.76 -21.11 6.68
CA GLY A 37 -13.74 -20.03 6.56
C GLY A 37 -13.18 -18.71 6.03
N ASN A 38 -11.85 -18.51 6.08
CA ASN A 38 -11.13 -17.28 5.67
C ASN A 38 -11.68 -15.96 6.27
N ARG A 39 -12.57 -16.04 7.26
CA ARG A 39 -13.06 -14.88 8.00
C ARG A 39 -12.05 -14.56 9.10
N PRO A 40 -11.49 -13.33 9.14
CA PRO A 40 -10.54 -12.95 10.18
C PRO A 40 -11.08 -13.16 11.59
N VAL A 41 -10.20 -13.58 12.51
CA VAL A 41 -10.52 -13.83 13.91
C VAL A 41 -9.81 -12.81 14.80
N ILE A 42 -10.53 -12.30 15.79
CA ILE A 42 -9.96 -11.43 16.83
C ILE A 42 -9.15 -12.30 17.78
N SER A 43 -7.86 -11.99 17.93
CA SER A 43 -6.98 -12.63 18.91
C SER A 43 -6.49 -11.60 19.92
N THR A 44 -6.41 -12.00 21.19
CA THR A 44 -5.87 -11.21 22.30
C THR A 44 -4.62 -11.84 22.91
N THR A 45 -4.03 -12.82 22.23
CA THR A 45 -2.94 -13.66 22.74
C THR A 45 -1.65 -13.51 21.93
N HIS A 46 -1.59 -12.51 21.04
CA HIS A 46 -0.37 -12.24 20.29
C HIS A 46 0.55 -11.34 21.11
N PRO A 47 1.86 -11.64 21.15
CA PRO A 47 2.81 -10.76 21.81
C PRO A 47 2.89 -9.44 21.07
N MET A 48 3.13 -8.36 21.81
CA MET A 48 3.55 -7.08 21.25
C MET A 48 4.91 -7.27 20.57
N PRO A 49 5.10 -6.75 19.33
CA PRO A 49 6.32 -6.99 18.60
C PRO A 49 7.46 -6.16 19.18
N VAL A 50 8.68 -6.62 18.95
CA VAL A 50 9.91 -5.97 19.40
C VAL A 50 10.72 -5.54 18.18
N LEU A 51 11.49 -4.46 18.31
CA LEU A 51 12.37 -3.99 17.24
C LEU A 51 13.39 -5.06 16.89
N THR A 52 13.57 -5.33 15.60
CA THR A 52 14.50 -6.33 15.08
C THR A 52 15.57 -5.73 14.18
N GLU A 53 15.28 -4.60 13.54
CA GLU A 53 16.11 -3.95 12.55
C GLU A 53 16.47 -2.51 12.95
N PRO A 54 17.59 -1.95 12.47
CA PRO A 54 18.02 -0.60 12.85
C PRO A 54 17.05 0.53 12.50
N PHE A 55 16.29 0.37 11.40
CA PHE A 55 15.32 1.36 10.90
C PHE A 55 13.89 1.07 11.37
N ASP A 56 13.67 0.04 12.19
CA ASP A 56 12.37 -0.28 12.71
C ASP A 56 11.85 0.83 13.63
N VAL A 57 10.55 1.08 13.56
CA VAL A 57 9.80 1.82 14.56
C VAL A 57 8.65 0.97 15.07
N LEU A 58 8.47 0.97 16.38
CA LEU A 58 7.32 0.38 17.04
C LEU A 58 6.21 1.42 17.05
N ILE A 59 5.09 1.08 16.43
CA ILE A 59 3.96 1.98 16.27
C ILE A 59 2.81 1.48 17.14
N ARG A 60 2.19 2.39 17.91
CA ARG A 60 0.85 2.21 18.45
C ARG A 60 -0.16 2.67 17.39
N VAL A 61 -0.97 1.75 16.90
CA VAL A 61 -1.88 2.01 15.78
C VAL A 61 -3.14 2.74 16.26
N LEU A 62 -3.52 3.79 15.54
CA LEU A 62 -4.70 4.62 15.84
C LEU A 62 -5.87 4.27 14.93
N ALA A 63 -5.62 4.15 13.62
CA ALA A 63 -6.60 3.76 12.63
C ALA A 63 -5.94 2.97 11.50
N VAL A 64 -6.74 2.16 10.82
CA VAL A 64 -6.32 1.32 9.70
C VAL A 64 -7.19 1.57 8.49
N ALA A 65 -6.61 1.37 7.32
CA ALA A 65 -7.32 1.43 6.04
C ALA A 65 -7.37 0.05 5.41
N LEU A 66 -8.51 -0.28 4.80
CA LEU A 66 -8.71 -1.59 4.22
C LEU A 66 -8.43 -1.56 2.72
N ASN A 67 -7.83 -2.64 2.23
CA ASN A 67 -7.42 -2.85 0.85
C ASN A 67 -8.03 -4.15 0.29
N PRO A 68 -8.22 -4.26 -1.03
CA PRO A 68 -8.59 -5.54 -1.64
C PRO A 68 -7.60 -6.66 -1.34
N THR A 69 -6.31 -6.34 -1.22
CA THR A 69 -5.26 -7.30 -0.88
C THR A 69 -5.49 -7.97 0.49
N ASP A 70 -6.11 -7.25 1.44
CA ASP A 70 -6.32 -7.74 2.81
C ASP A 70 -7.32 -8.90 2.90
N TYR A 71 -8.18 -9.10 1.89
CA TYR A 71 -9.07 -10.26 1.81
C TYR A 71 -8.74 -11.20 0.64
N ARG A 72 -8.10 -10.72 -0.42
CA ARG A 72 -7.72 -11.56 -1.58
C ARG A 72 -6.50 -12.41 -1.28
N MET A 73 -5.43 -11.81 -0.75
CA MET A 73 -4.17 -12.52 -0.55
C MET A 73 -4.30 -13.65 0.47
N PRO A 74 -4.94 -13.47 1.63
CA PRO A 74 -5.18 -14.59 2.55
C PRO A 74 -6.01 -15.72 1.92
N ALA A 75 -6.95 -15.39 1.02
CA ALA A 75 -7.77 -16.40 0.35
C ALA A 75 -7.01 -17.17 -0.74
N TYR A 76 -6.09 -16.53 -1.46
CA TYR A 76 -5.30 -17.15 -2.53
C TYR A 76 -3.99 -17.78 -2.04
N HIS A 77 -3.43 -17.23 -0.98
CA HIS A 77 -2.13 -17.57 -0.40
C HIS A 77 -2.23 -17.57 1.14
N PRO A 78 -2.92 -18.56 1.72
CA PRO A 78 -3.18 -18.57 3.15
C PRO A 78 -1.89 -18.72 3.96
N THR A 79 -1.79 -17.91 5.00
CA THR A 79 -0.80 -17.98 6.08
C THR A 79 -1.54 -18.03 7.42
N PRO A 80 -2.09 -19.20 7.81
CA PRO A 80 -2.87 -19.34 9.03
C PRO A 80 -2.14 -18.83 10.28
N GLY A 81 -2.84 -18.07 11.12
CA GLY A 81 -2.29 -17.43 12.31
C GLY A 81 -1.61 -16.08 12.06
N ALA A 82 -1.33 -15.70 10.82
CA ALA A 82 -0.67 -14.43 10.53
C ALA A 82 -1.60 -13.22 10.76
N ILE A 83 -1.04 -12.12 11.27
CA ILE A 83 -1.73 -10.84 11.44
C ILE A 83 -2.00 -10.21 10.08
N LEU A 84 -3.22 -9.69 9.90
CA LEU A 84 -3.72 -9.14 8.64
C LEU A 84 -3.46 -7.63 8.51
N GLY A 85 -3.73 -7.10 7.31
CA GLY A 85 -3.85 -5.66 7.04
C GLY A 85 -2.56 -4.98 6.60
N CYS A 86 -2.68 -4.04 5.66
CA CYS A 86 -1.52 -3.36 5.09
C CYS A 86 -1.38 -1.87 5.45
N ASP A 87 -2.46 -1.08 5.49
CA ASP A 87 -2.36 0.38 5.70
C ASP A 87 -2.70 0.77 7.15
N PHE A 88 -1.86 1.61 7.75
CA PHE A 88 -2.08 2.14 9.10
C PHE A 88 -1.77 3.63 9.20
N VAL A 89 -2.30 4.26 10.26
CA VAL A 89 -1.71 5.43 10.91
C VAL A 89 -1.54 5.13 12.40
N GLY A 90 -0.44 5.60 12.97
CA GLY A 90 -0.17 5.43 14.38
C GLY A 90 0.85 6.43 14.92
N THR A 91 1.20 6.23 16.18
CA THR A 91 2.22 7.03 16.87
C THR A 91 3.41 6.17 17.23
N VAL A 92 4.62 6.66 17.00
CA VAL A 92 5.86 5.98 17.41
C VAL A 92 5.91 5.86 18.93
N VAL A 93 6.19 4.65 19.41
CA VAL A 93 6.41 4.31 20.81
C VAL A 93 7.90 4.14 21.08
N GLU A 94 8.60 3.44 20.18
CA GLU A 94 10.02 3.16 20.26
C GLU A 94 10.61 3.24 18.84
N ALA A 95 11.84 3.72 18.72
CA ALA A 95 12.54 3.85 17.45
C ALA A 95 13.89 3.12 17.52
N GLY A 96 14.23 2.43 16.44
CA GLY A 96 15.53 1.81 16.26
C GLY A 96 16.65 2.85 16.14
N PRO A 97 17.91 2.42 16.29
CA PRO A 97 19.07 3.31 16.34
C PRO A 97 19.31 4.14 15.08
N LEU A 98 18.74 3.75 13.92
CA LEU A 98 18.83 4.49 12.65
C LEU A 98 17.50 5.11 12.22
N ALA A 99 16.48 5.10 13.10
CA ALA A 99 15.17 5.71 12.87
C ALA A 99 14.98 7.02 13.66
N ASP A 100 16.06 7.78 13.83
CA ASP A 100 16.13 9.00 14.66
C ASP A 100 15.27 10.16 14.12
N GLU A 101 14.99 10.20 12.81
CA GLU A 101 14.01 11.12 12.22
C GLU A 101 12.56 10.90 12.70
N CYS A 102 12.30 9.77 13.36
CA CYS A 102 10.99 9.35 13.84
C CYS A 102 11.00 9.12 15.36
N PRO A 103 11.27 10.14 16.20
CA PRO A 103 11.30 9.96 17.65
C PRO A 103 9.92 9.56 18.21
N PRO A 104 9.86 8.93 19.40
CA PRO A 104 8.61 8.63 20.10
C PRO A 104 7.67 9.83 20.15
N GLY A 105 6.37 9.59 19.93
CA GLY A 105 5.34 10.61 19.78
C GLY A 105 5.12 11.08 18.34
N THR A 106 5.99 10.73 17.37
CA THR A 106 5.77 11.08 15.96
C THR A 106 4.56 10.33 15.39
N ARG A 107 3.64 11.06 14.72
CA ARG A 107 2.53 10.47 13.97
C ARG A 107 2.98 10.07 12.56
N LEU A 108 2.86 8.79 12.25
CA LEU A 108 3.27 8.20 10.97
C LEU A 108 2.13 7.41 10.35
N CYS A 109 2.02 7.43 9.02
CA CYS A 109 1.19 6.51 8.25
C CYS A 109 2.02 5.83 7.16
N GLY A 110 1.63 4.62 6.77
CA GLY A 110 2.33 3.89 5.73
C GLY A 110 1.88 2.44 5.59
N PRO A 111 2.63 1.66 4.79
CA PRO A 111 2.32 0.27 4.52
C PRO A 111 3.11 -0.66 5.45
N VAL A 112 2.52 -1.82 5.73
CA VAL A 112 3.22 -3.05 6.15
C VAL A 112 2.73 -4.22 5.30
N HIS A 113 3.47 -5.33 5.31
CA HIS A 113 3.05 -6.57 4.66
C HIS A 113 2.17 -7.37 5.62
N GLY A 114 0.85 -7.16 5.57
CA GLY A 114 -0.09 -8.00 6.31
C GLY A 114 -0.20 -9.40 5.70
N CYS A 115 -0.44 -10.41 6.53
CA CYS A 115 -0.50 -11.82 6.14
C CYS A 115 0.81 -12.31 5.49
N ASN A 116 1.96 -11.82 5.97
CA ASN A 116 3.27 -12.14 5.43
C ASN A 116 3.79 -13.50 5.95
N PRO A 117 4.05 -14.49 5.08
CA PRO A 117 4.63 -15.77 5.48
C PRO A 117 5.99 -15.64 6.19
N ALA A 118 6.81 -14.66 5.79
CA ALA A 118 8.14 -14.44 6.33
C ALA A 118 8.14 -13.71 7.69
N ASN A 119 7.03 -13.07 8.05
CA ASN A 119 6.86 -12.37 9.32
C ASN A 119 5.38 -12.38 9.74
N PRO A 120 4.85 -13.54 10.17
CA PRO A 120 3.42 -13.73 10.42
C PRO A 120 2.91 -12.90 11.60
N ASP A 121 3.79 -12.53 12.55
CA ASP A 121 3.44 -11.78 13.75
C ASP A 121 3.33 -10.26 13.55
N ASN A 122 3.41 -9.77 12.31
CA ASN A 122 3.34 -8.35 12.00
C ASN A 122 2.29 -8.03 10.91
N GLY A 123 1.45 -7.04 11.16
CA GLY A 123 0.42 -6.58 10.22
C GLY A 123 -0.30 -5.34 10.76
N ALA A 124 -1.02 -4.62 9.88
CA ALA A 124 -1.64 -3.35 10.24
C ALA A 124 -2.84 -3.51 11.20
N PHE A 125 -3.56 -4.65 11.14
CA PHE A 125 -4.73 -4.90 11.97
C PHE A 125 -4.33 -5.44 13.35
N ALA A 126 -3.50 -4.68 14.07
CA ALA A 126 -3.03 -4.94 15.42
C ALA A 126 -2.96 -3.63 16.23
N GLU A 127 -2.96 -3.72 17.56
CA GLU A 127 -2.77 -2.53 18.41
C GLU A 127 -1.37 -1.93 18.27
N TYR A 128 -0.38 -2.80 18.05
CA TYR A 128 1.02 -2.45 17.82
C TYR A 128 1.61 -3.22 16.65
N LEU A 129 2.46 -2.54 15.88
CA LEU A 129 3.19 -3.13 14.76
C LEU A 129 4.60 -2.58 14.68
N ILE A 130 5.46 -3.29 13.94
CA ILE A 130 6.76 -2.79 13.50
C ILE A 130 6.67 -2.35 12.06
N ALA A 131 7.24 -1.18 11.76
CA ALA A 131 7.36 -0.69 10.40
C ALA A 131 8.76 -0.11 10.14
N ASP A 132 9.23 -0.23 8.90
CA ASP A 132 10.47 0.37 8.45
C ASP A 132 10.27 1.87 8.21
N SER A 133 10.92 2.71 9.01
CA SER A 133 10.78 4.18 8.97
C SER A 133 11.06 4.79 7.59
N ARG A 134 11.87 4.15 6.73
CA ARG A 134 12.25 4.66 5.41
C ARG A 134 11.08 4.71 4.42
N VAL A 135 10.01 3.96 4.68
CA VAL A 135 8.81 3.90 3.82
C VAL A 135 7.57 4.50 4.48
N LEU A 136 7.74 5.29 5.54
CA LEU A 136 6.65 5.95 6.26
C LEU A 136 6.55 7.44 5.92
N LEU A 137 5.33 7.95 5.99
CA LEU A 137 5.03 9.36 5.83
C LEU A 137 4.70 9.97 7.20
N ARG A 138 5.28 11.14 7.48
CA ARG A 138 4.90 11.94 8.63
C ARG A 138 3.55 12.60 8.36
N VAL A 139 2.62 12.40 9.28
CA VAL A 139 1.25 12.91 9.17
C VAL A 139 1.23 14.41 9.51
N PRO A 140 0.69 15.27 8.64
CA PRO A 140 0.49 16.68 8.97
C PRO A 140 -0.37 16.85 10.22
N ALA A 141 -0.06 17.86 11.04
CA ALA A 141 -0.83 18.14 12.26
C ALA A 141 -2.32 18.44 11.99
N THR A 142 -2.63 18.94 10.80
CA THR A 142 -3.99 19.26 10.35
C THR A 142 -4.80 18.04 9.93
N TRP A 143 -4.18 16.88 9.74
CA TRP A 143 -4.84 15.67 9.28
C TRP A 143 -5.38 14.83 10.44
N SER A 144 -6.64 14.44 10.30
CA SER A 144 -7.26 13.44 11.17
C SER A 144 -6.62 12.05 10.97
N ASP A 145 -6.75 11.17 11.95
CA ASP A 145 -6.31 9.77 11.80
C ASP A 145 -7.05 9.07 10.65
N VAL A 146 -8.29 9.48 10.37
CA VAL A 146 -9.09 8.92 9.29
C VAL A 146 -8.49 9.27 7.92
N GLU A 147 -8.12 10.53 7.71
CA GLU A 147 -7.46 10.97 6.47
C GLU A 147 -6.08 10.34 6.32
N ALA A 148 -5.31 10.26 7.41
CA ALA A 148 -3.98 9.69 7.41
C ALA A 148 -3.98 8.18 7.12
N ALA A 149 -4.90 7.42 7.74
CA ALA A 149 -5.11 6.01 7.40
C ALA A 149 -5.54 5.87 5.94
N ALA A 150 -6.46 6.71 5.45
CA ALA A 150 -6.93 6.64 4.08
C ALA A 150 -5.82 6.92 3.03
N LEU A 151 -4.84 7.75 3.37
CA LEU A 151 -3.62 7.90 2.57
C LEU A 151 -2.77 6.63 2.64
N GLY A 152 -2.49 6.15 3.86
CA GLY A 152 -1.74 4.93 4.11
C GLY A 152 -0.41 4.89 3.36
N GLY A 153 -0.05 3.71 2.87
CA GLY A 153 1.15 3.45 2.10
C GLY A 153 0.93 2.77 0.76
N VAL A 154 -0.01 1.81 0.72
CA VAL A 154 -0.18 0.90 -0.42
C VAL A 154 -0.45 1.67 -1.70
N GLY A 155 -1.33 2.68 -1.67
CA GLY A 155 -1.73 3.43 -2.87
C GLY A 155 -0.57 4.11 -3.58
N TRP A 156 0.25 4.90 -2.87
CA TRP A 156 1.36 5.62 -3.52
C TRP A 156 2.53 4.69 -3.83
N ALA A 157 2.79 3.68 -2.99
CA ALA A 157 3.84 2.69 -3.21
C ALA A 157 3.58 1.89 -4.49
N THR A 158 2.33 1.44 -4.70
CA THR A 158 1.91 0.76 -5.93
C THR A 158 2.08 1.67 -7.15
N VAL A 159 1.71 2.95 -7.05
CA VAL A 159 1.86 3.90 -8.17
C VAL A 159 3.34 4.13 -8.49
N ALA A 160 4.20 4.28 -7.49
CA ALA A 160 5.65 4.46 -7.66
C ALA A 160 6.27 3.29 -8.44
N LEU A 161 6.01 2.05 -7.99
CA LEU A 161 6.47 0.83 -8.67
C LEU A 161 5.90 0.73 -10.09
N ALA A 162 4.62 1.02 -10.26
CA ALA A 162 3.98 0.98 -11.58
C ALA A 162 4.60 2.00 -12.54
N MET A 163 4.85 3.23 -12.09
CA MET A 163 5.43 4.27 -12.91
C MET A 163 6.86 3.93 -13.32
N GLU A 164 7.72 3.64 -12.36
CA GLU A 164 9.15 3.55 -12.59
C GLU A 164 9.61 2.16 -13.00
N ASP A 165 9.10 1.10 -12.38
CA ASP A 165 9.52 -0.26 -12.71
C ASP A 165 8.73 -0.86 -13.89
N CYS A 166 7.40 -0.75 -13.88
CA CYS A 166 6.59 -1.37 -14.93
C CYS A 166 6.57 -0.52 -16.22
N LEU A 167 6.15 0.75 -16.09
CA LEU A 167 5.90 1.64 -17.22
C LEU A 167 7.16 2.40 -17.68
N LYS A 168 8.25 2.38 -16.90
CA LYS A 168 9.52 3.08 -17.19
C LYS A 168 9.31 4.58 -17.48
N LEU A 169 8.44 5.21 -16.70
CA LEU A 169 8.18 6.64 -16.73
C LEU A 169 9.29 7.40 -16.00
N ALA A 170 9.90 8.37 -16.69
CA ALA A 170 11.04 9.13 -16.15
C ALA A 170 10.64 10.36 -15.29
N GLY A 171 9.39 10.83 -15.42
CA GLY A 171 8.90 11.99 -14.71
C GLY A 171 8.45 11.65 -13.29
N ARG A 172 8.79 12.52 -12.35
CA ARG A 172 8.37 12.49 -10.94
C ARG A 172 7.98 13.91 -10.49
N PRO A 173 7.31 14.09 -9.34
CA PRO A 173 6.85 15.41 -8.91
C PRO A 173 7.97 16.46 -8.84
N SER A 174 9.15 16.12 -8.31
CA SER A 174 10.32 17.00 -8.24
C SER A 174 11.03 17.24 -9.57
N ALA A 175 10.85 16.34 -10.54
CA ALA A 175 11.44 16.42 -11.88
C ALA A 175 10.41 15.97 -12.93
N PRO A 176 9.46 16.85 -13.30
CA PRO A 176 8.38 16.50 -14.20
C PRO A 176 8.87 16.06 -15.58
N ALA A 177 8.10 15.19 -16.24
CA ALA A 177 8.40 14.72 -17.59
C ALA A 177 8.49 15.89 -18.57
N GLN A 178 9.47 15.81 -19.49
CA GLN A 178 9.60 16.80 -20.55
C GLN A 178 8.39 16.75 -21.49
N LEU A 179 8.02 17.93 -22.00
CA LEU A 179 7.01 18.05 -23.04
C LEU A 179 7.50 17.34 -24.31
N ARG A 180 6.55 16.87 -25.09
CA ARG A 180 6.80 16.36 -26.44
C ARG A 180 7.23 17.50 -27.36
N ALA A 181 7.77 17.16 -28.53
CA ALA A 181 8.22 18.14 -29.51
C ALA A 181 7.13 19.13 -29.96
N ASP A 182 5.86 18.74 -29.87
CA ASP A 182 4.70 19.58 -30.17
C ASP A 182 4.21 20.41 -28.96
N GLY A 183 4.96 20.43 -27.86
CA GLY A 183 4.61 21.12 -26.61
C GLY A 183 3.57 20.40 -25.75
N SER A 184 3.04 19.24 -26.18
CA SER A 184 2.05 18.49 -25.42
C SER A 184 2.69 17.61 -24.33
N ARG A 185 1.93 17.31 -23.28
CA ARG A 185 2.34 16.35 -22.24
C ARG A 185 2.20 14.91 -22.75
N ILE A 186 3.01 14.00 -22.22
CA ILE A 186 2.96 12.58 -22.57
C ILE A 186 1.68 11.95 -21.98
N PRO A 187 0.82 11.29 -22.77
CA PRO A 187 -0.40 10.68 -22.26
C PRO A 187 -0.11 9.38 -21.49
N VAL A 188 -0.80 9.21 -20.36
CA VAL A 188 -0.83 7.96 -19.57
C VAL A 188 -2.27 7.63 -19.22
N LEU A 189 -2.67 6.39 -19.48
CA LEU A 189 -4.00 5.88 -19.15
C LEU A 189 -4.02 5.34 -17.72
N VAL A 190 -4.99 5.76 -16.92
CA VAL A 190 -5.34 5.16 -15.63
C VAL A 190 -6.72 4.52 -15.76
N TYR A 191 -6.77 3.21 -15.99
CA TYR A 191 -8.03 2.49 -16.01
C TYR A 191 -8.52 2.26 -14.57
N GLY A 192 -9.76 2.63 -14.27
CA GLY A 192 -10.29 2.58 -12.90
C GLY A 192 -9.85 3.76 -12.03
N GLY A 193 -9.86 4.98 -12.58
CA GLY A 193 -9.41 6.20 -11.91
C GLY A 193 -10.15 6.57 -10.62
N ALA A 194 -11.32 5.98 -10.36
CA ALA A 194 -12.09 6.20 -9.13
C ALA A 194 -11.74 5.23 -7.98
N THR A 195 -10.83 4.29 -8.21
CA THR A 195 -10.25 3.44 -7.15
C THR A 195 -9.31 4.27 -6.27
N ALA A 196 -8.99 3.79 -5.06
CA ALA A 196 -8.05 4.49 -4.19
C ALA A 196 -6.65 4.65 -4.84
N THR A 197 -6.16 3.60 -5.52
CA THR A 197 -4.91 3.69 -6.28
C THR A 197 -5.07 4.56 -7.53
N GLY A 198 -6.23 4.54 -8.18
CA GLY A 198 -6.52 5.35 -9.37
C GLY A 198 -6.52 6.86 -9.09
N THR A 199 -7.13 7.31 -7.98
CA THR A 199 -7.11 8.73 -7.60
C THR A 199 -5.71 9.16 -7.15
N MET A 200 -4.96 8.28 -6.49
CA MET A 200 -3.55 8.50 -6.17
C MET A 200 -2.70 8.62 -7.45
N ALA A 201 -2.88 7.72 -8.41
CA ALA A 201 -2.20 7.73 -9.70
C ALA A 201 -2.47 9.02 -10.47
N CYS A 202 -3.73 9.48 -10.50
CA CYS A 202 -4.09 10.74 -11.17
C CYS A 202 -3.32 11.94 -10.58
N GLN A 203 -3.21 12.02 -9.26
CA GLN A 203 -2.47 13.11 -8.60
C GLN A 203 -0.99 13.06 -8.93
N ILE A 204 -0.37 11.89 -8.74
CA ILE A 204 1.08 11.72 -8.90
C ILE A 204 1.48 11.92 -10.36
N LEU A 205 0.77 11.30 -11.32
CA LEU A 205 1.07 11.43 -12.74
C LEU A 205 0.92 12.87 -13.24
N SER A 206 -0.16 13.56 -12.82
CA SER A 206 -0.41 14.95 -13.22
C SER A 206 0.69 15.89 -12.73
N LYS A 207 1.12 15.72 -11.48
CA LYS A 207 2.24 16.47 -10.88
C LYS A 207 3.60 16.09 -11.46
N SER A 208 3.73 14.87 -11.95
CA SER A 208 4.91 14.38 -12.65
C SER A 208 4.96 14.81 -14.12
N GLY A 209 4.09 15.72 -14.57
CA GLY A 209 4.12 16.30 -15.92
C GLY A 209 3.39 15.50 -16.99
N TYR A 210 2.64 14.45 -16.63
CA TYR A 210 1.89 13.63 -17.60
C TYR A 210 0.51 14.21 -17.93
N HIS A 211 -0.03 13.83 -19.08
CA HIS A 211 -1.42 14.04 -19.44
C HIS A 211 -2.23 12.81 -19.03
N VAL A 212 -2.99 12.92 -17.94
CA VAL A 212 -3.68 11.77 -17.37
C VAL A 212 -5.05 11.61 -18.02
N ILE A 213 -5.24 10.48 -18.69
CA ILE A 213 -6.53 10.03 -19.20
C ILE A 213 -7.00 8.94 -18.26
N ALA A 214 -8.19 9.07 -17.69
CA ALA A 214 -8.72 8.08 -16.76
C ALA A 214 -10.01 7.45 -17.26
N THR A 215 -10.27 6.22 -16.87
CA THR A 215 -11.61 5.62 -17.00
C THR A 215 -12.32 5.58 -15.66
N ALA A 216 -13.61 5.90 -15.64
CA ALA A 216 -14.43 5.85 -14.43
C ALA A 216 -15.90 5.68 -14.80
N SER A 217 -16.79 5.50 -13.82
CA SER A 217 -18.22 5.66 -14.07
C SER A 217 -18.54 7.14 -14.31
N THR A 218 -19.65 7.43 -14.98
CA THR A 218 -20.13 8.81 -15.19
C THR A 218 -20.28 9.55 -13.85
N THR A 219 -20.81 8.88 -12.83
CA THR A 219 -21.00 9.45 -11.48
C THR A 219 -19.69 9.78 -10.78
N SER A 220 -18.61 9.06 -11.06
CA SER A 220 -17.29 9.30 -10.46
C SER A 220 -16.41 10.24 -11.29
N SER A 221 -16.87 10.72 -12.44
CA SER A 221 -16.06 11.56 -13.34
C SER A 221 -15.58 12.85 -12.67
N ALA A 222 -16.47 13.53 -11.94
CA ALA A 222 -16.12 14.76 -11.21
C ALA A 222 -15.06 14.52 -10.13
N LEU A 223 -15.18 13.40 -9.39
CA LEU A 223 -14.18 12.98 -8.42
C LEU A 223 -12.83 12.82 -9.10
N VAL A 224 -12.75 11.98 -10.14
CA VAL A 224 -11.48 11.65 -10.81
C VAL A 224 -10.81 12.87 -11.44
N LYS A 225 -11.59 13.79 -12.05
CA LYS A 225 -11.08 15.08 -12.53
C LYS A 225 -10.49 15.93 -11.41
N SER A 226 -11.19 16.01 -10.27
CA SER A 226 -10.70 16.76 -9.10
C SER A 226 -9.37 16.21 -8.57
N PHE A 227 -9.06 14.93 -8.82
CA PHE A 227 -7.80 14.27 -8.44
C PHE A 227 -6.71 14.36 -9.52
N GLY A 228 -6.92 15.12 -10.59
CA GLY A 228 -5.85 15.46 -11.56
C GLY A 228 -5.95 14.76 -12.91
N ALA A 229 -7.01 13.98 -13.17
CA ALA A 229 -7.26 13.50 -14.53
C ALA A 229 -7.65 14.65 -15.46
N SER A 230 -6.98 14.76 -16.61
CA SER A 230 -7.29 15.73 -17.66
C SER A 230 -8.62 15.40 -18.34
N THR A 231 -8.77 14.12 -18.70
CA THR A 231 -9.92 13.59 -19.43
C THR A 231 -10.42 12.34 -18.71
N VAL A 232 -11.74 12.19 -18.58
CA VAL A 232 -12.36 11.00 -17.98
C VAL A 232 -13.36 10.39 -18.94
N ILE A 233 -13.13 9.14 -19.31
CA ILE A 233 -13.94 8.40 -20.29
C ILE A 233 -14.75 7.31 -19.55
N PRO A 234 -16.09 7.24 -19.76
CA PRO A 234 -16.90 6.19 -19.16
C PRO A 234 -16.45 4.80 -19.60
N TYR A 235 -16.02 3.94 -18.66
CA TYR A 235 -15.57 2.59 -19.01
C TYR A 235 -16.70 1.69 -19.55
N THR A 236 -17.95 2.05 -19.26
CA THR A 236 -19.15 1.36 -19.77
C THR A 236 -19.45 1.71 -21.23
N SER A 237 -18.75 2.68 -21.82
CA SER A 237 -18.90 3.00 -23.24
C SER A 237 -18.36 1.84 -24.09
N PRO A 238 -19.13 1.29 -25.04
CA PRO A 238 -18.64 0.22 -25.93
C PRO A 238 -17.46 0.69 -26.80
N SER A 239 -17.34 2.00 -27.05
CA SER A 239 -16.24 2.63 -27.80
C SER A 239 -15.14 3.22 -26.89
N CYS A 240 -15.06 2.84 -25.62
CA CYS A 240 -14.11 3.41 -24.65
C CYS A 240 -12.65 3.37 -25.18
N ALA A 241 -12.20 2.21 -25.66
CA ALA A 241 -10.85 2.04 -26.20
C ALA A 241 -10.59 2.90 -27.45
N ASP A 242 -11.58 3.00 -28.34
CA ASP A 242 -11.49 3.81 -29.56
C ASP A 242 -11.44 5.30 -29.22
N THR A 243 -12.25 5.74 -28.26
CA THR A 243 -12.27 7.13 -27.75
C THR A 243 -10.92 7.51 -27.17
N ILE A 244 -10.29 6.64 -26.36
CA ILE A 244 -8.94 6.88 -25.82
C ILE A 244 -7.91 6.96 -26.95
N ARG A 245 -8.03 6.11 -27.98
CA ARG A 245 -7.12 6.10 -29.12
C ARG A 245 -7.24 7.38 -29.93
N GLU A 246 -8.46 7.89 -30.14
CA GLU A 246 -8.72 9.16 -30.81
C GLU A 246 -8.16 10.35 -30.02
N GLU A 247 -8.46 10.44 -28.72
CA GLU A 247 -7.94 11.47 -27.80
C GLU A 247 -6.41 11.55 -27.84
N THR A 248 -5.74 10.39 -27.88
CA THR A 248 -4.27 10.31 -27.89
C THR A 248 -3.66 10.32 -29.27
N LYS A 249 -4.47 10.46 -30.33
CA LYS A 249 -4.04 10.35 -31.74
C LYS A 249 -3.23 9.07 -32.00
N GLY A 250 -3.61 7.97 -31.35
CA GLY A 250 -2.95 6.67 -31.43
C GLY A 250 -1.57 6.59 -30.77
N SER A 251 -1.19 7.57 -29.94
CA SER A 251 0.16 7.68 -29.36
C SER A 251 0.29 7.20 -27.91
N LEU A 252 -0.78 6.66 -27.31
CA LEU A 252 -0.77 6.15 -25.93
C LEU A 252 0.19 4.97 -25.76
N LYS A 253 1.30 5.15 -25.04
CA LYS A 253 2.25 4.05 -24.78
C LYS A 253 2.09 3.37 -23.44
N ASN A 254 1.46 4.01 -22.46
CA ASN A 254 1.46 3.55 -21.07
C ASN A 254 0.03 3.47 -20.52
N ALA A 255 -0.31 2.32 -19.96
CA ALA A 255 -1.58 2.10 -19.26
C ALA A 255 -1.33 1.47 -17.88
N MET A 256 -1.85 2.11 -16.84
CA MET A 256 -1.97 1.57 -15.50
C MET A 256 -3.41 1.10 -15.29
N ASP A 257 -3.61 -0.17 -15.01
CA ASP A 257 -4.93 -0.77 -14.83
C ASP A 257 -5.18 -1.12 -13.36
N CYS A 258 -5.99 -0.27 -12.71
CA CYS A 258 -6.34 -0.39 -11.30
C CYS A 258 -7.50 -1.38 -11.05
N ILE A 259 -7.96 -2.11 -12.08
CA ILE A 259 -9.05 -3.09 -12.00
C ILE A 259 -8.54 -4.49 -12.32
N THR A 260 -7.76 -4.62 -13.41
CA THR A 260 -7.19 -5.88 -13.93
C THR A 260 -8.22 -7.02 -14.02
N SER A 261 -9.23 -6.80 -14.87
CA SER A 261 -10.22 -7.80 -15.28
C SER A 261 -10.09 -8.07 -16.79
N PRO A 262 -10.76 -9.12 -17.33
CA PRO A 262 -10.76 -9.37 -18.77
C PRO A 262 -11.16 -8.13 -19.59
N ASP A 263 -12.16 -7.38 -19.13
CA ASP A 263 -12.67 -6.19 -19.82
C ASP A 263 -11.73 -4.99 -19.72
N SER A 264 -11.10 -4.77 -18.56
CA SER A 264 -10.17 -3.65 -18.39
C SER A 264 -8.89 -3.89 -19.21
N VAL A 265 -8.38 -5.12 -19.20
CA VAL A 265 -7.23 -5.53 -20.03
C VAL A 265 -7.55 -5.33 -21.50
N ARG A 266 -8.70 -5.84 -21.98
CA ARG A 266 -9.15 -5.67 -23.36
C ARG A 266 -9.24 -4.20 -23.76
N CYS A 267 -9.82 -3.35 -22.91
CA CYS A 267 -9.93 -1.93 -23.17
C CYS A 267 -8.56 -1.25 -23.24
N CYS A 268 -7.67 -1.50 -22.26
CA CYS A 268 -6.32 -0.95 -22.25
C CYS A 268 -5.54 -1.37 -23.50
N PHE A 269 -5.60 -2.65 -23.86
CA PHE A 269 -4.90 -3.20 -25.04
C PHE A 269 -5.43 -2.62 -26.35
N GLY A 270 -6.74 -2.34 -26.45
CA GLY A 270 -7.34 -1.69 -27.61
C GLY A 270 -6.97 -0.20 -27.75
N ALA A 271 -6.71 0.47 -26.62
CA ALA A 271 -6.32 1.89 -26.58
C ALA A 271 -4.83 2.13 -26.83
N LEU A 272 -3.96 1.18 -26.45
CA LEU A 272 -2.51 1.31 -26.55
C LEU A 272 -2.01 1.41 -28.00
N ALA A 273 -0.96 2.19 -28.21
CA ALA A 273 -0.27 2.40 -29.47
C ALA A 273 0.31 1.10 -30.04
N ARG A 274 0.66 1.11 -31.34
CA ARG A 274 1.19 -0.07 -32.04
C ARG A 274 2.60 -0.47 -31.59
N ALA A 275 3.47 0.50 -31.31
CA ALA A 275 4.89 0.28 -31.07
C ALA A 275 5.31 0.69 -29.64
N GLY A 276 6.03 -0.21 -28.96
CA GLY A 276 6.51 -0.05 -27.60
C GLY A 276 5.45 0.18 -26.50
N PRO A 277 4.23 -0.39 -26.55
CA PRO A 277 3.26 -0.22 -25.48
C PRO A 277 3.64 -1.01 -24.22
N ARG A 278 3.39 -0.39 -23.05
CA ARG A 278 3.56 -0.96 -21.71
C ARG A 278 2.23 -0.90 -20.96
N TYR A 279 1.96 -1.98 -20.24
CA TYR A 279 0.79 -2.14 -19.40
C TYR A 279 1.23 -2.59 -18.01
N ALA A 280 0.73 -1.90 -16.98
CA ALA A 280 0.91 -2.26 -15.58
C ALA A 280 -0.46 -2.60 -14.98
N GLY A 281 -0.71 -3.88 -14.71
CA GLY A 281 -1.94 -4.31 -14.04
C GLY A 281 -1.69 -4.46 -12.55
N LEU A 282 -2.56 -3.93 -11.69
CA LEU A 282 -2.41 -4.05 -10.24
C LEU A 282 -2.74 -5.45 -9.69
N ASP A 283 -3.06 -6.39 -10.56
CA ASP A 283 -3.25 -7.81 -10.30
C ASP A 283 -2.67 -8.60 -11.49
N TYR A 284 -2.66 -9.93 -11.41
CA TYR A 284 -2.11 -10.76 -12.47
C TYR A 284 -3.06 -10.84 -13.67
N ALA A 285 -2.74 -10.12 -14.76
CA ALA A 285 -3.50 -10.20 -16.00
C ALA A 285 -3.25 -11.56 -16.70
N LEU A 286 -4.24 -12.45 -16.76
CA LEU A 286 -4.06 -13.80 -17.31
C LEU A 286 -3.65 -13.78 -18.80
N PRO A 287 -2.79 -14.71 -19.27
CA PRO A 287 -2.32 -14.75 -20.66
C PRO A 287 -3.46 -14.72 -21.70
N GLU A 288 -4.57 -15.40 -21.46
CA GLU A 288 -5.74 -15.46 -22.33
C GLU A 288 -6.49 -14.13 -22.47
N TRP A 289 -6.30 -13.18 -21.54
CA TRP A 289 -6.85 -11.82 -21.64
C TRP A 289 -5.98 -10.93 -22.54
N ARG A 290 -4.72 -11.30 -22.77
CA ARG A 290 -3.70 -10.48 -23.46
C ARG A 290 -3.80 -10.64 -24.97
N THR A 291 -4.70 -9.88 -25.59
CA THR A 291 -4.99 -9.96 -27.04
C THR A 291 -3.84 -9.52 -27.96
N ARG A 292 -2.78 -8.89 -27.43
CA ARG A 292 -1.66 -8.32 -28.21
C ARG A 292 -0.30 -8.68 -27.62
N LYS A 293 0.47 -9.52 -28.32
CA LYS A 293 1.82 -9.95 -27.91
C LYS A 293 2.86 -8.82 -27.79
N ALA A 294 2.66 -7.72 -28.51
CA ALA A 294 3.59 -6.58 -28.52
C ALA A 294 3.52 -5.70 -27.27
N VAL A 295 2.51 -5.90 -26.40
CA VAL A 295 2.37 -5.16 -25.14
C VAL A 295 3.26 -5.80 -24.09
N LYS A 296 4.22 -5.03 -23.56
CA LYS A 296 4.96 -5.45 -22.38
C LYS A 296 4.05 -5.31 -21.15
N VAL A 297 3.84 -6.43 -20.46
CA VAL A 297 2.93 -6.54 -19.32
C VAL A 297 3.76 -6.79 -18.06
N ASP A 298 3.61 -5.92 -17.07
CA ASP A 298 4.23 -6.05 -15.76
C ASP A 298 3.16 -5.88 -14.65
N MET A 299 3.45 -6.38 -13.45
CA MET A 299 2.56 -6.32 -12.28
C MET A 299 3.34 -5.74 -11.08
N PRO A 300 3.10 -4.47 -10.70
CA PRO A 300 3.71 -3.90 -9.51
C PRO A 300 3.18 -4.64 -8.27
N LEU A 301 4.08 -5.04 -7.39
CA LEU A 301 3.74 -5.72 -6.15
C LEU A 301 4.27 -4.89 -4.98
N ALA A 302 3.36 -4.23 -4.25
CA ALA A 302 3.73 -3.38 -3.11
C ALA A 302 4.48 -4.16 -2.01
N TYR A 303 4.32 -5.48 -1.94
CA TYR A 303 5.09 -6.31 -1.00
C TYR A 303 6.60 -6.32 -1.26
N ALA A 304 7.05 -6.00 -2.49
CA ALA A 304 8.46 -5.91 -2.82
C ALA A 304 9.11 -4.59 -2.35
N LEU A 305 8.34 -3.65 -1.81
CA LEU A 305 8.80 -2.30 -1.44
C LEU A 305 10.00 -2.30 -0.48
N TRP A 306 10.08 -3.30 0.40
CA TRP A 306 11.16 -3.41 1.39
C TRP A 306 12.47 -3.98 0.83
N GLY A 307 12.50 -4.37 -0.45
CA GLY A 307 13.66 -4.98 -1.09
C GLY A 307 14.05 -6.35 -0.52
N LYS A 308 13.20 -6.94 0.32
CA LYS A 308 13.31 -8.31 0.83
C LYS A 308 12.56 -9.26 -0.10
N GLU A 309 12.87 -10.55 -0.01
CA GLU A 309 12.14 -11.60 -0.73
C GLU A 309 10.64 -11.57 -0.37
N VAL A 310 9.79 -11.77 -1.37
CA VAL A 310 8.34 -11.92 -1.19
C VAL A 310 7.99 -13.39 -1.35
N GLU A 311 7.84 -14.09 -0.22
CA GLU A 311 7.60 -15.54 -0.13
C GLU A 311 6.15 -15.96 -0.48
N ILE A 312 5.54 -15.30 -1.46
CA ILE A 312 4.20 -15.65 -1.95
C ILE A 312 4.35 -16.50 -3.21
N ARG A 313 3.82 -17.72 -3.20
CA ARG A 313 4.00 -18.68 -4.30
C ARG A 313 3.48 -18.19 -5.64
N GLY A 314 4.08 -18.68 -6.72
CA GLY A 314 3.61 -18.48 -8.10
C GLY A 314 3.94 -17.10 -8.64
N VAL A 315 2.98 -16.45 -9.30
CA VAL A 315 3.19 -15.17 -10.02
C VAL A 315 3.47 -13.97 -9.11
N TYR A 316 3.28 -14.13 -7.80
CA TYR A 316 3.52 -13.13 -6.77
C TYR A 316 4.91 -13.24 -6.13
N HIS A 317 5.65 -14.32 -6.39
CA HIS A 317 7.01 -14.48 -5.86
C HIS A 317 7.91 -13.38 -6.39
N ARG A 318 8.76 -12.82 -5.53
CA ARG A 318 9.81 -11.88 -5.92
C ARG A 318 11.08 -12.21 -5.16
N GLU A 319 12.18 -12.34 -5.87
CA GLU A 319 13.51 -12.35 -5.27
C GLU A 319 13.78 -11.04 -4.53
N ALA A 320 14.67 -11.07 -3.53
CA ALA A 320 15.14 -9.87 -2.88
C ALA A 320 15.80 -8.92 -3.89
N ASP A 321 15.41 -7.66 -3.86
CA ASP A 321 15.97 -6.61 -4.71
C ASP A 321 16.07 -5.30 -3.92
N PRO A 322 17.26 -4.96 -3.39
CA PRO A 322 17.48 -3.74 -2.63
C PRO A 322 17.10 -2.46 -3.39
N ALA A 323 17.10 -2.47 -4.73
CA ALA A 323 16.71 -1.31 -5.54
C ALA A 323 15.24 -0.91 -5.32
N ASN A 324 14.38 -1.85 -4.91
CA ASN A 324 12.99 -1.53 -4.56
C ASN A 324 12.89 -0.64 -3.32
N LEU A 325 13.75 -0.86 -2.31
CA LEU A 325 13.77 -0.03 -1.11
C LEU A 325 14.36 1.36 -1.39
N GLU A 326 15.36 1.44 -2.26
CA GLU A 326 15.89 2.73 -2.73
C GLU A 326 14.81 3.53 -3.49
N LEU A 327 14.06 2.87 -4.36
CA LEU A 327 12.91 3.45 -5.06
C LEU A 327 11.85 3.89 -4.07
N ALA A 328 11.48 3.03 -3.12
CA ALA A 328 10.49 3.31 -2.08
C ALA A 328 10.86 4.55 -1.27
N THR A 329 12.10 4.62 -0.81
CA THR A 329 12.62 5.73 0.01
C THR A 329 12.58 7.03 -0.79
N ARG A 330 13.05 7.02 -2.05
CA ARG A 330 12.99 8.19 -2.93
C ARG A 330 11.54 8.66 -3.14
N TRP A 331 10.63 7.74 -3.46
CA TRP A 331 9.23 8.08 -3.65
C TRP A 331 8.54 8.53 -2.36
N ARG A 332 8.91 7.98 -1.20
CA ARG A 332 8.46 8.47 0.11
C ARG A 332 8.81 9.95 0.30
N HIS A 333 9.99 10.40 -0.14
CA HIS A 333 10.35 11.83 -0.10
C HIS A 333 9.53 12.68 -1.08
N GLU A 334 9.28 12.20 -2.30
CA GLU A 334 8.39 12.88 -3.27
C GLU A 334 6.99 13.07 -2.69
N ILE A 335 6.43 12.00 -2.11
CA ILE A 335 5.08 11.99 -1.52
C ILE A 335 5.03 12.86 -0.26
N GLN A 336 6.06 12.80 0.60
CA GLN A 336 6.16 13.69 1.77
C GLN A 336 6.15 15.15 1.34
N THR A 337 6.95 15.51 0.33
CA THR A 337 7.02 16.89 -0.18
C THR A 337 5.66 17.38 -0.68
N LEU A 338 4.92 16.53 -1.39
CA LEU A 338 3.56 16.86 -1.82
C LEU A 338 2.58 16.99 -0.66
N LEU A 339 2.72 16.15 0.37
CA LEU A 339 1.88 16.18 1.57
C LEU A 339 2.11 17.46 2.38
N ASP A 340 3.38 17.81 2.63
CA ASP A 340 3.79 19.00 3.39
C ASP A 340 3.34 20.30 2.71
N ASN A 341 3.34 20.32 1.37
CA ASN A 341 2.87 21.47 0.58
C ASN A 341 1.35 21.51 0.39
N GLY A 342 0.58 20.61 1.00
CA GLY A 342 -0.88 20.53 0.82
C GLY A 342 -1.30 20.20 -0.61
N GLN A 343 -0.40 19.61 -1.38
CA GLN A 343 -0.59 19.29 -2.79
C GLN A 343 -1.14 17.89 -3.02
N LEU A 344 -1.13 17.03 -2.00
CA LEU A 344 -1.69 15.68 -2.05
C LEU A 344 -2.90 15.56 -1.12
N ARG A 345 -3.89 14.78 -1.56
CA ARG A 345 -5.06 14.42 -0.74
C ARG A 345 -5.22 12.90 -0.69
N CYS A 346 -5.75 12.41 0.43
CA CYS A 346 -6.19 11.03 0.52
C CYS A 346 -7.43 10.77 -0.36
N HIS A 347 -7.68 9.49 -0.67
CA HIS A 347 -8.94 9.10 -1.29
C HIS A 347 -10.10 9.29 -0.30
N PRO A 348 -11.33 9.67 -0.71
CA PRO A 348 -12.40 9.99 0.23
C PRO A 348 -12.61 8.87 1.27
N PRO A 349 -12.39 9.14 2.56
CA PRO A 349 -12.53 8.12 3.58
C PRO A 349 -14.00 7.80 3.84
N ARG A 350 -14.27 6.54 4.18
CA ARG A 350 -15.51 6.07 4.78
C ARG A 350 -15.15 5.36 6.07
N GLU A 351 -15.42 6.01 7.19
CA GLU A 351 -15.22 5.42 8.51
C GLU A 351 -16.32 4.37 8.79
N ILE A 352 -15.89 3.19 9.25
CA ILE A 352 -16.77 2.13 9.75
C ILE A 352 -16.54 2.01 11.26
N PRO A 353 -17.60 2.10 12.09
CA PRO A 353 -17.47 1.99 13.54
C PRO A 353 -17.21 0.54 13.97
N GLY A 354 -16.91 0.33 15.26
CA GLY A 354 -16.84 -1.02 15.84
C GLY A 354 -15.45 -1.64 15.95
N LYS A 355 -14.37 -0.86 15.77
CA LYS A 355 -12.97 -1.30 15.92
C LYS A 355 -12.71 -2.61 15.15
N TRP A 356 -12.40 -3.71 15.83
CA TRP A 356 -12.08 -5.00 15.22
C TRP A 356 -13.24 -5.57 14.39
N ASP A 357 -14.47 -5.51 14.89
CA ASP A 357 -15.66 -5.94 14.14
C ASP A 357 -15.90 -5.06 12.92
N GLY A 358 -15.60 -3.75 13.04
CA GLY A 358 -15.66 -2.80 11.93
C GLY A 358 -14.70 -3.14 10.80
N ILE A 359 -13.51 -3.67 11.11
CA ILE A 359 -12.56 -4.16 10.09
C ILE A 359 -13.15 -5.38 9.39
N ILE A 360 -13.68 -6.36 10.13
CA ILE A 360 -14.29 -7.57 9.57
C ILE A 360 -15.46 -7.20 8.64
N GLU A 361 -16.36 -6.32 9.09
CA GLU A 361 -17.46 -5.82 8.27
C GLU A 361 -16.96 -5.09 7.01
N GLY A 362 -15.96 -4.21 7.18
CA GLY A 362 -15.37 -3.45 6.08
C GLY A 362 -14.76 -4.35 5.00
N LEU A 363 -14.09 -5.45 5.38
CA LEU A 363 -13.55 -6.43 4.44
C LEU A 363 -14.68 -7.14 3.68
N GLU A 364 -15.77 -7.50 4.35
CA GLU A 364 -16.96 -8.09 3.72
C GLU A 364 -17.69 -7.10 2.79
N MET A 365 -17.65 -5.80 3.09
CA MET A 365 -18.16 -4.77 2.19
C MET A 365 -17.31 -4.64 0.92
N LEU A 366 -15.98 -4.68 1.04
CA LEU A 366 -15.06 -4.65 -0.09
C LEU A 366 -15.20 -5.89 -0.97
N LYS A 367 -15.20 -7.08 -0.37
CA LYS A 367 -15.33 -8.37 -1.06
C LYS A 367 -16.59 -8.45 -1.93
N HIS A 368 -17.70 -7.89 -1.44
CA HIS A 368 -18.99 -7.88 -2.14
C HIS A 368 -19.22 -6.63 -3.01
N GLY A 369 -18.20 -5.80 -3.23
CA GLY A 369 -18.30 -4.62 -4.12
C GLY A 369 -19.26 -3.53 -3.64
N ARG A 370 -19.52 -3.45 -2.32
CA ARG A 370 -20.43 -2.48 -1.69
C ARG A 370 -19.79 -1.11 -1.43
N ILE A 371 -18.50 -0.96 -1.71
CA ILE A 371 -17.74 0.28 -1.59
C ILE A 371 -17.45 0.84 -2.97
N ARG A 372 -17.75 2.12 -3.19
CA ARG A 372 -17.52 2.82 -4.46
C ARG A 372 -16.96 4.21 -4.20
N GLY A 373 -15.83 4.54 -4.83
CA GLY A 373 -15.24 5.88 -4.76
C GLY A 373 -14.79 6.30 -3.36
N GLN A 374 -14.64 5.35 -2.42
CA GLN A 374 -14.26 5.61 -1.03
C GLN A 374 -13.20 4.61 -0.56
N LYS A 375 -12.37 5.01 0.40
CA LYS A 375 -11.43 4.14 1.11
C LYS A 375 -12.03 3.81 2.48
N VAL A 376 -12.18 2.54 2.80
CA VAL A 376 -12.71 2.12 4.11
C VAL A 376 -11.65 2.31 5.17
N VAL A 377 -12.02 2.94 6.27
CA VAL A 377 -11.15 3.24 7.41
C VAL A 377 -11.83 2.82 8.71
N VAL A 378 -11.04 2.33 9.66
CA VAL A 378 -11.54 1.96 10.98
C VAL A 378 -10.57 2.46 12.05
N ARG A 379 -11.08 3.19 13.05
CA ARG A 379 -10.31 3.55 14.25
C ARG A 379 -10.24 2.35 15.18
N ILE A 380 -9.04 2.03 15.66
CA ILE A 380 -8.80 0.93 16.61
C ILE A 380 -8.27 1.44 17.95
N GLY A 381 -7.42 2.45 17.93
CA GLY A 381 -6.88 3.13 19.12
C GLY A 381 -7.72 4.34 19.54
N SER A 382 -7.62 4.72 20.80
CA SER A 382 -8.05 6.06 21.26
C SER A 382 -6.87 7.01 21.15
N ALA A 383 -7.13 8.27 20.76
CA ALA A 383 -6.12 9.32 20.87
C ALA A 383 -5.79 9.49 22.37
N SER A 384 -4.52 9.35 22.73
CA SER A 384 -4.03 9.60 24.09
C SER A 384 -4.12 11.06 24.46
#